data_AF-B6EAT7-F1
#
_entry.id   AF-B6EAT7-F1
#
_cell.length_a   1.000
_cell.length_b   1.000
_cell.length_c   1.000
_cell.angle_alpha   90.00
_cell.angle_beta   90.00
_cell.angle_gamma   90.00
#
_symmetry.space_group_name_H-M   'P 1'
#
loop_
_entity.id
_entity.type
_entity.pdbx_description
1 polymer ?
#
loop_
_entity_poly.entity_id
_entity_poly.type
_entity_poly.pdbx_seq_one_letter_code
_entity_poly.pdbx_strand_id
1 'polypeptide(L)'
;VNIYMYLYFVFFIIFGAFFTLNLFIGAIIDNFNEQKKKAGGSLEMFMTEDQKKYYNAMKKMGSKKPAKAIPRPRFKLQAMIFDLTTNRMFDMAIMIFIVLNMTV
;
A
#
# COMPACT_ATOMS: atom_id res chain seq x y z
N VAL A 1 9.44 -51.54 19.20
CA VAL A 1 9.64 -50.13 18.78
C VAL A 1 10.63 -49.50 19.76
N ASN A 2 11.80 -49.05 19.29
CA ASN A 2 12.79 -48.42 20.18
C ASN A 2 12.46 -46.94 20.35
N ILE A 3 11.78 -46.60 21.45
CA ILE A 3 11.31 -45.24 21.71
C ILE A 3 12.47 -44.22 21.82
N TYR A 4 13.67 -44.67 22.17
CA TYR A 4 14.85 -43.82 22.28
C TYR A 4 15.35 -43.31 20.92
N MET A 5 14.98 -43.93 19.80
CA MET A 5 15.32 -43.41 18.47
C MET A 5 14.58 -42.11 18.13
N TYR A 6 13.42 -41.84 18.75
CA TYR A 6 12.74 -40.56 18.57
C TYR A 6 13.53 -39.39 19.18
N LEU A 7 14.33 -39.64 20.23
CA LEU A 7 15.19 -38.61 20.82
C LEU A 7 16.23 -38.10 19.83
N TYR A 8 16.77 -38.98 18.98
CA TYR A 8 17.66 -38.58 17.89
C TYR A 8 16.99 -37.57 16.94
N PHE A 9 15.75 -37.85 16.51
CA PHE A 9 15.00 -36.93 15.64
C PHE A 9 14.65 -35.62 16.34
N VAL A 10 14.32 -35.65 17.63
CA VAL A 10 14.06 -34.43 18.43
C VAL A 10 15.29 -33.53 18.46
N PHE A 11 16.47 -34.08 18.79
CA PHE A 11 17.71 -33.30 18.78
C PHE A 11 18.09 -32.82 17.38
N PHE A 12 17.88 -33.64 16.34
CA PHE A 12 18.13 -33.24 14.97
C PHE A 12 17.21 -32.10 14.50
N ILE A 13 15.94 -32.09 14.91
CA ILE A 13 15.02 -31.00 14.58
C ILE A 13 15.43 -29.71 15.30
N ILE A 14 15.78 -29.79 16.58
CA ILE A 14 16.20 -28.63 17.38
C ILE A 14 17.53 -28.07 16.86
N PHE A 15 18.55 -28.91 16.70
CA PHE A 15 19.90 -28.44 16.33
C PHE A 15 20.11 -28.31 14.83
N GLY A 16 19.61 -29.28 14.05
CA GLY A 16 19.75 -29.29 12.60
C GLY A 16 18.75 -28.34 11.95
N ALA A 17 17.45 -28.64 12.05
CA ALA A 17 16.44 -27.92 11.29
C ALA A 17 16.27 -26.46 11.75
N PHE A 18 16.09 -26.23 13.05
CA PHE A 18 15.81 -24.88 13.55
C PHE A 18 16.99 -23.92 13.36
N PHE A 19 18.23 -24.32 13.70
CA PHE A 19 19.38 -23.45 13.47
C PHE A 19 19.69 -23.26 11.98
N THR A 20 19.60 -24.32 11.17
CA THR A 20 19.86 -24.19 9.73
C THR A 20 18.85 -23.25 9.07
N LEU A 21 17.56 -23.36 9.40
CA LEU A 21 16.53 -22.45 8.88
C LEU A 21 16.77 -21.00 9.33
N ASN A 22 17.04 -20.78 10.62
CA ASN A 22 17.28 -19.43 11.13
C ASN A 22 18.52 -18.78 10.50
N LEU A 23 19.61 -19.54 10.34
CA LEU A 23 20.82 -19.05 9.68
C LEU A 23 20.57 -18.77 8.19
N PHE A 24 19.82 -19.65 7.51
CA PHE A 24 19.47 -19.46 6.11
C PHE A 24 18.61 -18.21 5.89
N ILE A 25 17.57 -18.00 6.71
CA ILE A 25 16.75 -16.79 6.68
C ILE A 25 17.60 -15.55 6.97
N GLY A 26 18.49 -15.61 7.96
CA GLY A 26 19.42 -14.53 8.27
C GLY A 26 20.29 -14.15 7.08
N ALA A 27 20.96 -15.11 6.46
CA ALA A 27 21.80 -14.88 5.28
C ALA A 27 21.01 -14.31 4.10
N ILE A 28 19.78 -14.79 3.87
CA ILE A 28 18.88 -14.27 2.83
C ILE A 28 18.51 -12.80 3.11
N ILE A 29 18.11 -12.49 4.35
CA ILE A 29 17.73 -11.12 4.73
C ILE A 29 18.92 -10.17 4.62
N ASP A 30 20.10 -10.59 5.05
CA ASP A 30 21.32 -9.80 4.93
C ASP A 30 21.66 -9.53 3.47
N ASN A 31 21.55 -10.54 2.61
CA ASN A 31 21.76 -10.39 1.17
C ASN A 31 20.73 -9.44 0.54
N PHE A 32 19.45 -9.57 0.88
CA PHE A 32 18.41 -8.65 0.42
C PHE A 32 18.63 -7.22 0.92
N ASN A 33 19.11 -7.04 2.15
CA ASN A 33 19.46 -5.72 2.68
C ASN A 33 20.67 -5.11 1.95
N GLU A 34 21.66 -5.92 1.57
CA GLU A 34 22.79 -5.47 0.76
C GLU A 34 22.34 -5.05 -0.65
N GLN A 35 21.51 -5.87 -1.31
CA GLN A 35 20.92 -5.55 -2.61
C GLN A 35 20.04 -4.29 -2.53
N LYS A 36 19.24 -4.14 -1.48
CA LYS A 36 18.45 -2.93 -1.20
C LYS A 36 19.31 -1.68 -1.10
N LYS A 37 20.45 -1.74 -0.41
CA LYS A 37 21.39 -0.61 -0.31
C LYS A 37 21.97 -0.24 -1.68
N LYS A 38 22.31 -1.23 -2.51
CA LYS A 38 22.81 -1.01 -3.88
C LYS A 38 21.73 -0.44 -4.81
N ALA A 39 20.48 -0.88 -4.65
CA ALA A 39 19.36 -0.50 -5.49
C ALA A 39 18.67 0.82 -5.08
N GLY A 40 19.12 1.52 -4.04
CA GLY A 40 18.55 2.81 -3.61
C GLY A 40 17.26 2.71 -2.78
N GLY A 41 16.68 1.52 -2.61
CA GLY A 41 15.46 1.30 -1.81
C GLY A 41 14.89 -0.11 -1.96
N SER A 42 14.00 -0.53 -1.03
CA SER A 42 13.45 -1.91 -1.04
C SER A 42 12.50 -2.15 -2.21
N LEU A 43 11.72 -1.14 -2.57
CA LEU A 43 10.76 -1.24 -3.66
C LEU A 43 11.47 -1.23 -5.02
N GLU A 44 12.56 -0.45 -5.13
CA GLU A 44 13.29 -0.24 -6.38
C GLU A 44 14.03 -1.48 -6.88
N MET A 45 14.39 -2.39 -5.97
CA MET A 45 15.01 -3.67 -6.29
C MET A 45 14.08 -4.64 -7.04
N PHE A 46 12.76 -4.49 -6.88
CA PHE A 46 11.75 -5.39 -7.46
C PHE A 46 10.96 -4.76 -8.61
N MET A 47 11.33 -3.56 -9.04
CA MET A 47 10.61 -2.81 -10.07
C MET A 47 11.50 -2.55 -11.28
N THR A 48 10.91 -2.64 -12.48
CA THR A 48 11.56 -2.18 -13.71
C THR A 48 11.66 -0.65 -13.73
N GLU A 49 12.53 -0.12 -14.58
CA GLU A 49 12.70 1.34 -14.74
C GLU A 49 11.41 2.06 -15.09
N ASP A 50 10.53 1.47 -15.90
CA ASP A 50 9.25 2.09 -16.24
C ASP A 50 8.26 2.03 -15.08
N GLN A 51 8.20 0.93 -14.33
CA GLN A 51 7.39 0.83 -13.11
C GLN A 51 7.82 1.88 -12.07
N LYS A 52 9.13 2.11 -11.91
CA LYS A 52 9.65 3.19 -11.04
C LYS A 52 9.16 4.56 -11.47
N LYS A 53 9.17 4.87 -12.77
CA LYS A 53 8.64 6.15 -13.30
C LYS A 53 7.16 6.31 -12.98
N TYR A 54 6.34 5.27 -13.22
CA TYR A 54 4.92 5.29 -12.90
C TYR A 54 4.67 5.47 -11.40
N TYR A 55 5.36 4.71 -10.56
CA TYR A 55 5.27 4.83 -9.11
C TYR A 55 5.61 6.25 -8.62
N ASN A 56 6.70 6.82 -9.12
CA ASN A 56 7.12 8.18 -8.77
C ASN A 56 6.10 9.23 -9.23
N ALA A 57 5.50 9.06 -10.41
CA ALA A 57 4.44 9.94 -10.90
C ALA A 57 3.18 9.87 -10.01
N MET A 58 2.74 8.66 -9.62
CA MET A 58 1.60 8.46 -8.72
C MET A 58 1.87 9.04 -7.32
N LYS A 59 3.07 8.80 -6.78
CA LYS A 59 3.49 9.36 -5.47
C LYS A 59 3.48 10.89 -5.49
N LYS A 60 3.93 11.51 -6.59
CA LYS A 60 3.90 12.98 -6.77
C LYS A 60 2.48 13.51 -6.95
N MET A 61 1.59 12.74 -7.54
CA MET A 61 0.18 13.11 -7.66
C MET A 61 -0.51 13.13 -6.30
N GLY A 62 -0.25 12.14 -5.45
CA GLY A 62 -0.78 12.08 -4.08
C GLY A 62 -0.30 13.21 -3.17
N SER A 63 0.90 13.75 -3.38
CA SER A 63 1.43 14.88 -2.59
C SER A 63 1.00 16.26 -3.10
N LYS A 64 0.33 16.35 -4.25
CA LYS A 64 -0.12 17.63 -4.82
C LYS A 64 -1.34 18.12 -4.05
N LYS A 65 -1.25 19.34 -3.50
CA LYS A 65 -2.41 20.00 -2.86
C LYS A 65 -3.55 20.14 -3.87
N PRO A 66 -4.81 20.01 -3.43
CA PRO A 66 -5.96 20.22 -4.29
C PRO A 66 -5.93 21.63 -4.90
N ALA A 67 -6.46 21.77 -6.11
CA ALA A 67 -6.57 23.05 -6.77
C ALA A 67 -7.38 24.04 -5.91
N LYS A 68 -7.08 25.34 -6.04
CA LYS A 68 -7.86 26.40 -5.39
C LYS A 68 -9.34 26.26 -5.77
N ALA A 69 -10.21 26.56 -4.81
CA ALA A 69 -11.67 26.54 -5.03
C ALA A 69 -12.04 27.34 -6.29
N ILE A 70 -12.95 26.78 -7.09
CA ILE A 70 -13.42 27.40 -8.33
C ILE A 70 -14.15 28.71 -7.97
N PRO A 71 -13.87 29.83 -8.66
CA PRO A 71 -14.53 31.09 -8.36
C PRO A 71 -16.03 31.01 -8.67
N ARG A 72 -16.85 31.66 -7.83
CA ARG A 72 -18.30 31.75 -8.02
C ARG A 72 -18.62 32.46 -9.35
N PRO A 73 -19.50 31.90 -10.20
CA PRO A 73 -19.88 32.50 -11.48
C PRO A 73 -20.65 33.82 -11.29
N ARG A 74 -20.56 34.72 -12.28
CA ARG A 74 -21.19 36.06 -12.21
C ARG A 74 -22.69 36.05 -12.47
N PHE A 75 -23.20 35.10 -13.26
CA PHE A 75 -24.61 35.03 -13.63
C PHE A 75 -25.44 34.46 -12.46
N LYS A 76 -26.53 35.13 -12.09
CA LYS A 76 -27.30 34.79 -10.87
C LYS A 76 -27.82 33.35 -10.83
N LEU A 77 -28.32 32.82 -11.94
CA LEU A 77 -28.82 31.44 -12.01
C LEU A 77 -27.68 30.42 -11.83
N GLN A 78 -26.54 30.67 -12.48
CA GLN A 78 -25.35 29.82 -12.36
C GLN A 78 -24.78 29.89 -10.93
N ALA A 79 -24.82 31.07 -10.30
CA ALA A 79 -24.38 31.25 -8.93
C ALA A 79 -25.26 30.47 -7.94
N MET A 80 -26.59 30.48 -8.13
CA MET A 80 -27.52 29.68 -7.33
C MET A 80 -27.23 28.18 -7.43
N ILE A 81 -27.02 27.66 -8.65
CA ILE A 81 -26.68 26.25 -8.86
C ILE A 81 -25.32 25.92 -8.24
N PHE A 82 -24.33 26.79 -8.41
CA PHE A 82 -23.01 26.64 -7.80
C PHE A 82 -23.08 26.58 -6.27
N ASP A 83 -23.84 27.48 -5.65
CA ASP A 83 -24.01 27.52 -4.19
C ASP A 83 -24.73 26.26 -3.66
N LEU A 84 -25.66 25.69 -4.45
CA LEU A 84 -26.34 24.43 -4.14
C LEU A 84 -25.39 23.22 -4.23
N THR A 85 -24.65 23.08 -5.34
CA THR A 85 -23.78 21.90 -5.58
C THR A 85 -22.49 21.95 -4.77
N THR A 86 -22.04 23.13 -4.34
CA THR A 86 -20.85 23.30 -3.49
C THR A 86 -21.18 23.11 -2.00
N ASN A 87 -22.46 22.94 -1.63
CA ASN A 87 -22.87 22.78 -0.24
C ASN A 87 -22.63 21.34 0.25
N ARG A 88 -22.01 21.21 1.43
CA ARG A 88 -21.77 19.92 2.11
C ARG A 88 -23.03 19.07 2.31
N MET A 89 -24.19 19.70 2.49
CA MET A 89 -25.47 18.99 2.64
C MET A 89 -25.86 18.28 1.34
N PHE A 90 -25.58 18.89 0.19
CA PHE A 90 -25.80 18.27 -1.11
C PHE A 90 -24.88 17.07 -1.31
N ASP A 91 -23.59 17.20 -0.96
CA ASP A 91 -22.64 16.07 -1.00
C ASP A 91 -23.12 14.89 -0.14
N MET A 92 -23.59 15.14 1.09
CA MET A 92 -24.11 14.08 1.96
C MET A 92 -25.34 13.39 1.37
N ALA A 93 -26.25 14.14 0.74
CA ALA A 93 -27.41 13.56 0.08
C ALA A 93 -27.01 12.61 -1.07
N ILE A 94 -26.04 13.01 -1.90
CA ILE A 94 -25.52 12.16 -2.99
C ILE A 94 -24.85 10.89 -2.43
N MET A 95 -24.05 11.00 -1.36
CA MET A 95 -23.44 9.83 -0.73
C MET A 95 -24.49 8.85 -0.20
N ILE A 96 -25.58 9.34 0.39
CA ILE A 96 -26.70 8.50 0.83
C ILE A 96 -27.36 7.80 -0.35
N PHE A 97 -27.60 8.51 -1.47
CA PHE A 97 -28.17 7.88 -2.67
C PHE A 97 -27.29 6.78 -3.26
N ILE A 98 -25.97 6.95 -3.27
CA ILE A 98 -25.03 5.90 -3.71
C ILE A 98 -25.14 4.66 -2.81
N VAL A 99 -25.19 4.86 -1.49
CA VAL A 99 -25.35 3.76 -0.53
C VAL A 99 -26.70 3.06 -0.70
N LEU A 100 -27.79 3.81 -0.84
CA LEU A 100 -29.12 3.25 -1.07
C LEU A 100 -29.17 2.45 -2.39
N ASN A 101 -28.58 2.95 -3.48
CA ASN A 101 -28.50 2.23 -4.74
C ASN A 101 -27.62 0.97 -4.65
N MET A 102 -26.58 0.96 -3.81
CA MET A 102 -25.78 -0.25 -3.58
C MET A 102 -26.57 -1.33 -2.84
N THR A 103 -27.47 -0.94 -1.93
CA THR A 103 -28.25 -1.87 -1.09
C THR A 103 -29.54 -2.39 -1.72
N VAL A 104 -30.06 -1.70 -2.73
CA VAL A 104 -31.28 -2.04 -3.46
C VAL A 104 -30.93 -2.85 -4.69
#